data_AF-A0A1I5DFX6-F1
#
_entry.id   AF-A0A1I5DFX6-F1
#
_cell.length_a   1.000
_cell.length_b   1.000
_cell.length_c   1.000
_cell.angle_alpha   90.00
_cell.angle_beta   90.00
_cell.angle_gamma   90.00
#
_symmetry.space_group_name_H-M   'P 1'
#
loop_
_entity.id
_entity.type
_entity.pdbx_description
1 polymer ?
#
loop_
_entity_poly.entity_id
_entity_poly.type
_entity_poly.pdbx_seq_one_letter_code
_entity_poly.pdbx_strand_id
1 'polypeptide(L)'
;MMSLLVLGIVVIAPNLKAYIEQRQQIAQLEASVAESEDEIERLSVERERWNDSTYVMTQARDRLFYVNPGEVSFIVLNDVDSALLGKDEAPVSTELTATKVNWAESMLASLVTAGLTDVSTAPSAPQAPTPEPTP
;
A
#
# COMPACT_ATOMS: atom_id res chain seq x y z
N MET A 1 -50.78 -50.59 18.37
CA MET A 1 -49.32 -50.36 18.35
C MET A 1 -48.97 -49.00 17.72
N MET A 2 -49.47 -48.67 16.52
CA MET A 2 -49.26 -47.36 15.87
C MET A 2 -49.70 -46.14 16.70
N SER A 3 -50.81 -46.22 17.43
CA SER A 3 -51.33 -45.13 18.26
C SER A 3 -50.39 -44.72 19.40
N LEU A 4 -49.62 -45.66 19.96
CA LEU A 4 -48.62 -45.36 20.99
C LEU A 4 -47.40 -44.62 20.43
N LEU A 5 -46.98 -44.96 19.20
CA LEU A 5 -45.88 -44.26 18.53
C LEU A 5 -46.24 -42.80 18.24
N VAL A 6 -47.45 -42.54 17.74
CA VAL A 6 -47.93 -41.18 17.48
C VAL A 6 -47.97 -40.36 18.77
N LEU A 7 -48.51 -40.93 19.85
CA LEU A 7 -48.54 -40.28 21.17
C LEU A 7 -47.14 -39.95 21.70
N GLY A 8 -46.19 -40.89 21.55
CA GLY A 8 -44.80 -40.65 21.94
C GLY A 8 -44.16 -39.49 21.18
N ILE A 9 -44.39 -39.41 19.87
CA ILE A 9 -43.87 -38.32 19.02
C ILE A 9 -44.47 -36.96 19.43
N VAL A 10 -45.77 -36.90 19.68
CA VAL A 10 -46.45 -35.64 20.07
C VAL A 10 -45.92 -35.07 21.38
N VAL A 11 -45.55 -35.92 22.33
CA VAL A 11 -44.98 -35.49 23.63
C VAL A 11 -43.52 -35.00 23.49
N ILE A 12 -42.73 -35.62 22.60
CA ILE A 12 -41.30 -35.30 22.45
C ILE A 12 -41.05 -34.12 21.50
N ALA A 13 -41.85 -33.99 20.43
CA ALA A 13 -41.71 -32.95 19.41
C ALA A 13 -41.56 -31.51 19.97
N PRO A 14 -42.38 -31.03 20.92
CA PRO A 14 -42.22 -29.68 21.46
C PRO A 14 -40.89 -29.46 22.18
N ASN A 15 -40.38 -30.47 22.91
CA ASN A 15 -39.10 -30.38 23.60
C ASN A 15 -37.93 -30.33 22.62
N LEU A 16 -37.99 -31.13 21.54
CA LEU A 16 -36.96 -31.12 20.50
C LEU A 16 -36.91 -29.76 19.78
N LYS A 17 -38.07 -29.19 19.43
CA LYS A 17 -38.16 -27.85 18.84
C LYS A 17 -37.54 -26.78 19.74
N ALA A 18 -37.92 -26.76 21.03
CA ALA A 18 -37.39 -25.80 22.00
C ALA A 18 -35.87 -25.95 22.16
N TYR A 19 -35.35 -27.18 22.17
CA TYR A 19 -33.91 -27.42 22.24
C TYR A 19 -33.15 -26.89 21.03
N ILE A 20 -33.68 -27.09 19.82
CA ILE A 20 -33.08 -26.55 18.59
C ILE A 20 -33.10 -25.01 18.61
N GLU A 21 -34.22 -24.41 19.00
CA GLU A 21 -34.35 -22.95 19.13
C GLU A 21 -33.35 -22.38 20.14
N GLN A 22 -33.19 -23.04 21.30
CA GLN A 22 -32.20 -22.64 22.31
C GLN A 22 -30.77 -22.74 21.76
N ARG A 23 -30.43 -23.80 21.02
CA ARG A 23 -29.11 -23.94 20.39
C ARG A 23 -28.85 -22.85 19.36
N GLN A 24 -29.86 -22.47 18.58
CA GLN A 24 -29.76 -21.37 17.63
C GLN A 24 -29.56 -20.03 18.35
N GLN A 25 -30.30 -19.77 19.44
CA GLN A 25 -30.13 -18.55 20.24
C GLN A 25 -28.73 -18.46 20.84
N ILE A 26 -28.21 -19.56 21.41
CA ILE A 26 -26.85 -19.60 21.95
C ILE A 26 -25.82 -19.30 20.85
N ALA A 27 -25.93 -19.96 19.69
CA ALA A 27 -25.02 -19.70 18.57
C ALA A 27 -25.08 -18.25 18.07
N GLN A 28 -26.27 -17.64 18.06
CA GLN A 28 -26.44 -16.24 17.68
C GLN A 28 -25.83 -15.28 18.70
N LEU A 29 -26.01 -15.56 20.00
CA LEU A 29 -25.43 -14.78 21.09
C LEU A 29 -23.91 -14.87 21.08
N GLU A 30 -23.36 -16.07 20.90
CA GLU A 30 -21.92 -16.30 20.79
C GLU A 30 -21.33 -15.53 19.58
N ALA A 31 -22.01 -15.56 18.43
CA ALA A 31 -21.59 -14.80 17.26
C ALA A 31 -21.60 -13.28 17.53
N SER A 32 -22.62 -12.76 18.21
CA SER A 32 -22.71 -11.33 18.56
C SER A 32 -21.64 -10.90 19.56
N VAL A 33 -21.29 -11.77 20.52
CA VAL A 33 -20.19 -11.51 21.45
C VAL A 33 -18.86 -11.47 20.70
N ALA A 34 -18.59 -12.45 19.82
CA ALA A 34 -17.37 -12.47 19.03
C ALA A 34 -17.24 -11.23 18.14
N GLU A 35 -18.33 -10.78 17.49
CA GLU A 35 -18.34 -9.55 16.69
C GLU A 35 -18.04 -8.31 17.54
N SER A 36 -18.60 -8.24 18.74
CA SER A 36 -18.35 -7.13 19.68
C SER A 36 -16.91 -7.11 20.20
N GLU A 37 -16.33 -8.28 20.46
CA GLU A 37 -14.93 -8.43 20.88
C GLU A 37 -13.97 -7.99 19.77
N ASP A 38 -14.22 -8.40 18.53
CA ASP A 38 -13.47 -7.96 17.34
C ASP A 38 -13.55 -6.43 17.15
N GLU A 39 -14.73 -5.84 17.36
CA GLU A 39 -14.91 -4.39 17.26
C GLU A 39 -14.16 -3.64 18.36
N ILE A 40 -14.20 -4.15 19.60
CA ILE A 40 -13.42 -3.60 20.72
C ILE A 40 -11.92 -3.67 20.41
N GLU A 41 -11.43 -4.78 19.88
CA GLU A 41 -10.01 -4.92 19.50
C GLU A 41 -9.63 -3.87 18.46
N ARG A 42 -10.41 -3.75 17.37
CA ARG A 42 -10.17 -2.75 16.32
C ARG A 42 -10.17 -1.33 16.86
N LEU A 43 -11.17 -0.97 17.66
CA LEU A 43 -11.28 0.35 18.28
C LEU A 43 -10.14 0.61 19.27
N SER A 44 -9.66 -0.41 19.99
CA SER A 44 -8.53 -0.27 20.91
C SER A 44 -7.22 0.03 20.16
N VAL A 45 -6.97 -0.67 19.05
CA VAL A 45 -5.81 -0.44 18.18
C VAL A 45 -5.90 0.94 17.54
N GLU A 46 -7.07 1.34 17.06
CA GLU A 46 -7.28 2.67 16.50
C GLU A 46 -7.00 3.74 17.55
N ARG A 47 -7.58 3.62 18.75
CA ARG A 47 -7.34 4.57 19.85
C ARG A 47 -5.87 4.69 20.21
N GLU A 48 -5.12 3.58 20.23
CA GLU A 48 -3.68 3.63 20.48
C GLU A 48 -2.93 4.40 19.39
N ARG A 49 -3.32 4.26 18.12
CA ARG A 49 -2.74 5.08 17.03
C ARG A 49 -3.06 6.56 17.21
N TRP A 50 -4.27 6.91 17.62
CA TRP A 50 -4.64 8.30 17.88
C TRP A 50 -3.91 8.91 19.09
N ASN A 51 -3.36 8.09 20.00
CA ASN A 51 -2.52 8.57 21.11
C ASN A 51 -1.10 8.96 20.66
N ASP A 52 -0.65 8.51 19.48
CA ASP A 52 0.64 8.90 18.92
C ASP A 52 0.55 10.29 18.25
N SER A 53 1.32 11.24 18.77
CA SER A 53 1.37 12.61 18.24
C SER A 53 1.84 12.67 16.78
N THR A 54 2.68 11.72 16.36
CA THR A 54 3.15 11.62 14.97
C THR A 54 1.99 11.27 14.05
N TYR A 55 1.18 10.29 14.42
CA TYR A 55 0.00 9.88 13.65
C TYR A 55 -1.02 11.01 13.51
N VAL A 56 -1.29 11.73 14.61
CA VAL A 56 -2.17 12.91 14.60
C VAL A 56 -1.62 14.01 13.70
N MET A 57 -0.31 14.29 13.75
CA MET A 57 0.33 15.30 12.91
C MET A 57 0.25 14.93 11.42
N THR A 58 0.52 13.67 11.06
CA THR A 58 0.39 13.20 9.68
C THR A 58 -1.06 13.31 9.18
N GLN A 59 -2.04 12.86 9.97
CA GLN A 59 -3.45 12.99 9.57
C GLN A 59 -3.91 14.44 9.45
N ALA A 60 -3.48 15.30 10.37
CA ALA A 60 -3.79 16.72 10.31
C ALA A 60 -3.17 17.40 9.09
N ARG A 61 -1.95 17.01 8.70
CA ARG A 61 -1.29 17.53 7.49
C ARG A 61 -1.99 17.05 6.22
N ASP A 62 -2.32 15.77 6.14
CA ASP A 62 -2.93 15.17 4.94
C ASP A 62 -4.38 15.65 4.73
N ARG A 63 -5.18 15.78 5.79
CA ARG A 63 -6.61 16.13 5.68
C ARG A 63 -6.92 17.60 5.88
N LEU A 64 -6.20 18.26 6.80
CA LEU A 64 -6.51 19.62 7.22
C LEU A 64 -5.43 20.62 6.77
N PHE A 65 -4.38 20.16 6.08
CA PHE A 65 -3.27 20.99 5.62
C PHE A 65 -2.58 21.77 6.75
N TYR A 66 -2.61 21.23 7.98
CA TYR A 66 -1.92 21.84 9.10
C TYR A 66 -0.41 21.70 8.98
N VAL A 67 0.28 22.73 9.44
CA VAL A 67 1.74 22.83 9.45
C VAL A 67 2.24 23.21 10.83
N ASN A 68 3.49 22.86 11.12
CA ASN A 68 4.12 23.26 12.37
C ASN A 68 4.43 24.77 12.35
N PRO A 69 4.52 25.42 13.52
CA PRO A 69 4.93 26.81 13.60
C PRO A 69 6.28 27.04 12.89
N GLY A 70 6.30 27.91 11.86
CA GLY A 70 7.49 28.22 11.08
C GLY A 70 7.65 27.45 9.76
N GLU A 71 6.79 26.47 9.46
CA GLU A 71 6.73 25.82 8.14
C GLU A 71 5.86 26.61 7.16
N VAL A 72 6.23 26.59 5.86
CA VAL A 72 5.47 27.18 4.76
C VAL A 72 4.81 26.06 3.95
N SER A 73 3.47 26.04 3.91
CA SER A 73 2.70 25.08 3.11
C SER A 73 2.50 25.60 1.69
N PHE A 74 2.77 24.77 0.68
CA PHE A 74 2.43 25.04 -0.71
C PHE A 74 1.25 24.17 -1.11
N ILE A 75 0.13 24.78 -1.46
CA ILE A 75 -1.02 24.08 -2.05
C ILE A 75 -0.94 24.29 -3.56
N VAL A 76 -0.80 23.20 -4.32
CA VAL A 76 -0.84 23.26 -5.78
C VAL A 76 -2.29 23.37 -6.21
N LEU A 77 -2.70 24.58 -6.59
CA LEU A 77 -3.96 24.78 -7.29
C LEU A 77 -3.69 24.49 -8.77
N ASN A 78 -4.23 23.38 -9.27
CA ASN A 78 -4.23 23.08 -10.71
C ASN A 78 -5.27 23.95 -11.43
N ASP A 79 -5.18 25.27 -11.26
CA ASP A 79 -5.91 26.29 -12.03
C ASP A 79 -5.07 26.71 -13.24
N VAL A 80 -4.52 25.71 -13.91
CA VAL A 80 -3.80 25.87 -15.17
C VAL A 80 -4.75 25.49 -16.28
N ASP A 81 -4.87 26.36 -17.28
CA ASP A 81 -5.65 26.05 -18.47
C ASP A 81 -5.17 24.71 -19.04
N SER A 82 -6.10 23.77 -19.25
CA SER A 82 -5.83 22.49 -19.91
C SER A 82 -5.11 22.64 -21.25
N ALA A 83 -5.26 23.80 -21.92
CA ALA A 83 -4.51 24.13 -23.12
C ALA A 83 -3.00 24.35 -22.88
N LEU A 84 -2.59 24.73 -21.67
CA LEU A 84 -1.20 24.92 -21.24
C LEU A 84 -0.56 23.65 -20.66
N LEU A 85 -1.36 22.66 -20.26
CA LEU A 85 -0.89 21.41 -19.64
C LEU A 85 -0.16 20.46 -20.60
N GLY A 86 0.00 20.85 -21.86
CA GLY A 86 0.45 19.95 -22.92
C GLY A 86 -0.69 19.01 -23.29
N LYS A 87 -0.97 18.92 -24.59
CA LYS A 87 -1.94 18.00 -25.16
C LYS A 87 -1.69 16.62 -24.56
N ASP A 88 -2.74 16.01 -23.97
CA ASP A 88 -2.73 14.65 -23.42
C ASP A 88 -1.81 13.76 -24.26
N GLU A 89 -0.88 13.06 -23.58
CA GLU A 89 0.02 12.10 -24.20
C GLU A 89 -0.76 11.29 -25.23
N ALA A 90 -0.24 11.27 -26.47
CA ALA A 90 -0.84 10.52 -27.55
C ALA A 90 -1.19 9.10 -27.05
N PRO A 91 -2.34 8.54 -27.47
CA PRO A 91 -2.79 7.24 -26.97
C PRO A 91 -1.67 6.22 -27.08
N VAL A 92 -1.36 5.57 -25.96
CA VAL A 92 -0.30 4.57 -25.86
C VAL A 92 -0.54 3.51 -26.92
N SER A 93 0.34 3.45 -27.92
CA SER A 93 0.19 2.53 -29.04
C SER A 93 0.36 1.09 -28.56
N THR A 94 -0.54 0.21 -28.97
CA THR A 94 -0.41 -1.24 -28.78
C THR A 94 0.55 -1.87 -29.80
N GLU A 95 1.10 -1.09 -30.73
CA GLU A 95 2.16 -1.54 -31.62
C GLU A 95 3.51 -1.54 -30.91
N LEU A 96 4.17 -2.70 -30.88
CA LEU A 96 5.53 -2.79 -30.39
C LEU A 96 6.49 -2.15 -31.41
N THR A 97 6.97 -0.95 -31.09
CA THR A 97 8.09 -0.36 -31.82
C THR A 97 9.37 -1.06 -31.38
N ALA A 98 10.02 -1.78 -32.30
CA ALA A 98 11.34 -2.33 -32.06
C ALA A 98 12.35 -1.18 -32.00
N THR A 99 12.79 -0.83 -30.79
CA THR A 99 13.89 0.11 -30.58
C THR A 99 15.16 -0.47 -31.20
N LYS A 100 15.90 0.33 -31.98
CA LYS A 100 17.16 -0.08 -32.62
C LYS A 100 18.28 -0.46 -31.63
N VAL A 101 18.06 -0.20 -30.34
CA VAL A 101 19.02 -0.37 -29.25
C VAL A 101 18.51 -1.47 -28.33
N ASN A 102 19.28 -2.56 -28.23
CA ASN A 102 19.05 -3.62 -27.25
C ASN A 102 19.66 -3.20 -25.91
N TRP A 103 18.89 -2.40 -25.14
CA TRP A 103 19.36 -1.86 -23.87
C TRP A 103 19.75 -2.98 -22.89
N ALA A 104 19.06 -4.12 -22.90
CA ALA A 104 19.33 -5.25 -22.01
C ALA A 104 20.71 -5.84 -22.26
N GLU A 105 21.06 -6.01 -23.53
CA GLU A 105 22.39 -6.46 -23.95
C GLU A 105 23.46 -5.42 -23.62
N SER A 106 23.17 -4.13 -23.81
CA SER A 106 24.12 -3.06 -23.45
C SER A 106 24.39 -2.96 -21.94
N MET A 107 23.37 -3.20 -21.11
CA MET A 107 23.53 -3.24 -19.64
C MET A 107 24.31 -4.48 -19.20
N LEU A 108 23.99 -5.64 -19.77
CA LEU A 108 24.73 -6.87 -19.50
C LEU A 108 26.19 -6.74 -19.92
N ALA A 109 26.44 -6.22 -21.13
CA ALA A 109 27.78 -5.99 -21.65
C ALA A 109 28.55 -5.00 -20.76
N SER A 110 27.90 -3.95 -20.27
CA SER A 110 28.51 -2.99 -19.33
C SER A 110 28.90 -3.66 -18.01
N LEU A 111 28.02 -4.50 -17.44
CA LEU A 111 28.31 -5.23 -16.20
C LEU A 111 29.47 -6.21 -16.37
N VAL A 112 29.47 -6.98 -17.46
CA VAL A 112 30.53 -7.94 -17.80
C VAL A 112 31.85 -7.22 -18.06
N THR A 113 31.81 -6.12 -18.82
CA THR A 113 33.01 -5.30 -19.11
C THR A 113 33.57 -4.67 -17.85
N ALA A 114 32.72 -4.17 -16.96
CA ALA A 114 33.15 -3.62 -15.67
C ALA A 114 33.78 -4.67 -14.76
N GLY A 115 33.27 -5.91 -14.78
CA GLY A 115 33.84 -7.03 -14.01
C GLY A 115 35.13 -7.62 -14.59
N LEU A 116 35.35 -7.47 -15.90
CA LEU A 116 36.53 -7.99 -16.61
C LEU A 116 37.61 -6.93 -16.84
N THR A 117 37.30 -5.65 -16.65
CA THR A 117 38.28 -4.56 -16.78
C THR A 117 39.21 -4.59 -15.58
N ASP A 118 40.50 -4.78 -15.83
CA ASP A 118 41.54 -4.50 -14.84
C ASP A 118 41.49 -3.01 -14.50
N VAL A 119 41.25 -2.70 -13.23
CA VAL A 119 41.38 -1.32 -12.72
C VAL A 119 42.86 -0.96 -12.82
N SER A 120 43.24 -0.24 -13.88
CA SER A 120 44.51 0.47 -13.92
C SER A 120 44.45 1.59 -12.86
N THR A 121 44.89 1.29 -11.65
CA THR A 121 45.21 2.28 -10.62
C THR A 121 46.44 3.08 -11.02
N ALA A 122 46.29 3.97 -11.98
CA ALA A 122 47.25 5.04 -12.22
C ALA A 122 46.49 6.37 -12.14
N PRO A 123 46.71 7.20 -11.11
CA PRO A 123 46.23 8.57 -11.16
C PRO A 123 47.07 9.27 -12.23
N SER A 124 46.45 9.55 -13.38
CA SER A 124 46.97 10.55 -14.30
C SER A 124 46.91 11.89 -13.58
N ALA A 125 48.00 12.26 -12.91
CA ALA A 125 48.23 13.61 -12.47
C ALA A 125 48.07 14.53 -13.70
N PRO A 126 47.33 15.65 -13.60
CA PRO A 126 47.27 16.62 -14.68
C PRO A 126 48.69 17.12 -14.96
N GLN A 127 49.19 16.95 -16.19
CA GLN A 127 50.36 17.70 -16.63
C GLN A 127 50.00 19.18 -16.59
N ALA A 128 50.64 19.93 -15.69
CA ALA A 128 50.61 21.39 -15.72
C ALA A 128 51.26 21.86 -17.03
N PRO A 129 50.70 22.86 -17.73
CA PRO A 129 51.34 23.43 -18.91
C PRO A 129 52.66 24.10 -18.48
N THR A 130 53.76 23.68 -19.11
CA THR A 130 55.07 24.32 -19.01
C THR A 130 54.94 25.78 -19.50
N PRO A 131 55.33 26.80 -18.72
CA PRO A 131 55.43 28.15 -19.27
C PRO A 131 56.63 28.23 -20.22
N GLU A 132 56.35 28.63 -21.45
CA GLU A 132 57.32 28.98 -22.49
C GLU A 132 58.16 30.19 -22.01
N PRO A 133 59.51 30.13 -22.03
CA PRO A 133 60.33 31.30 -21.79
C PRO A 133 60.49 32.06 -23.11
N THR A 134 60.00 33.30 -23.16
CA THR A 134 60.21 34.20 -24.30
C THR A 134 61.02 35.42 -23.84
N PRO A 135 62.03 35.85 -24.63
CA PRO A 135 63.10 36.78 -24.26
C PRO A 135 62.70 38.22 -23.93
#